data_AF-V9Z2E2-F1
#
_entry.id   AF-V9Z2E2-F1
#
_cell.length_a   1.000
_cell.length_b   1.000
_cell.length_c   1.000
_cell.angle_alpha   90.00
_cell.angle_beta   90.00
_cell.angle_gamma   90.00
#
_symmetry.space_group_name_H-M   'P 1'
#
loop_
_entity.id
_entity.type
_entity.pdbx_description
1 polymer ?
#
loop_
_entity_poly.entity_id
_entity_poly.type
_entity_poly.pdbx_seq_one_letter_code
_entity_poly.pdbx_strand_id
1 'polypeptide(L)'
;MADRAHPVTEQRHAELRSPLPEDERNLPVDVHWLRRRAKQFASVSQRDFHLVLDLAAYASISGMPFLSHYAAQVYLGPKSARLKVPLMAVNLQLVTTREEADRALAHETMHLVVPSYGHKAAAFARAQLLLDQVGQLTASPA
;
A
#
# COMPACT_ATOMS: atom_id res chain seq x y z
N MET A 1 -7.63 -7.53 19.28
CA MET A 1 -6.24 -7.88 19.66
C MET A 1 -5.41 -7.82 18.40
N ALA A 2 -4.50 -6.86 18.34
CA ALA A 2 -3.62 -6.64 17.21
C ALA A 2 -2.66 -7.82 17.12
N ASP A 3 -2.66 -8.52 15.98
CA ASP A 3 -1.56 -9.40 15.62
C ASP A 3 -0.29 -8.53 15.68
N ARG A 4 0.55 -8.77 16.69
CA ARG A 4 2.00 -8.56 16.53
C ARG A 4 2.32 -9.14 15.16
N ALA A 5 2.93 -8.34 14.28
CA ALA A 5 3.30 -8.73 12.93
C ALA A 5 3.84 -10.17 12.95
N HIS A 6 3.00 -11.12 12.54
CA HIS A 6 3.32 -12.53 12.67
C HIS A 6 4.57 -12.75 11.80
N PRO A 7 5.61 -13.49 12.23
CA PRO A 7 6.86 -13.58 11.47
C PRO A 7 6.67 -13.99 10.00
N VAL A 8 5.66 -14.82 9.73
CA VAL A 8 5.23 -15.23 8.38
C VAL A 8 4.75 -14.04 7.52
N THR A 9 4.10 -13.06 8.12
CA THR A 9 3.60 -11.85 7.46
C THR A 9 4.75 -10.92 7.11
N GLU A 10 5.69 -10.72 8.04
CA GLU A 10 6.90 -9.94 7.81
C GLU A 10 7.75 -10.56 6.70
N GLN A 11 7.97 -11.88 6.76
CA GLN A 11 8.69 -12.61 5.72
C GLN A 11 8.04 -12.42 4.35
N ARG A 12 6.72 -12.59 4.24
CA ARG A 12 6.02 -12.43 2.95
C ARG A 12 6.00 -10.99 2.44
N HIS A 13 6.05 -10.01 3.34
CA HIS A 13 6.28 -8.62 2.95
C HIS A 13 7.67 -8.43 2.36
N ALA A 14 8.70 -9.02 2.97
CA ALA A 14 10.07 -8.97 2.47
C ALA A 14 10.23 -9.69 1.12
N GLU A 15 9.43 -10.73 0.87
CA GLU A 15 9.42 -11.48 -0.39
C GLU A 15 8.80 -10.70 -1.57
N LEU A 16 8.01 -9.64 -1.30
CA LEU A 16 7.48 -8.77 -2.36
C LEU A 16 8.63 -8.04 -3.07
N ARG A 17 8.65 -8.13 -4.39
CA ARG A 17 9.70 -7.56 -5.25
C ARG A 17 9.17 -6.33 -5.98
N SER A 18 9.75 -5.17 -5.66
CA SER A 18 9.48 -3.94 -6.42
C SER A 18 9.96 -4.11 -7.87
N PRO A 19 9.17 -3.68 -8.87
CA PRO A 19 9.58 -3.71 -10.27
C PRO A 19 10.59 -2.59 -10.61
N LEU A 20 10.91 -1.70 -9.66
CA LEU A 20 11.86 -0.62 -9.89
C LEU A 20 13.26 -1.18 -10.20
N PRO A 21 14.06 -0.48 -11.02
CA PRO A 21 15.50 -0.70 -11.12
C PRO A 21 16.20 -0.62 -9.75
N GLU A 22 17.32 -1.32 -9.60
CA GLU A 22 18.05 -1.41 -8.32
C GLU A 22 18.53 -0.05 -7.80
N ASP A 23 18.99 0.82 -8.71
CA ASP A 23 19.41 2.19 -8.42
C ASP A 23 18.26 3.07 -7.95
N GLU A 24 17.02 2.78 -8.37
CA GLU A 24 15.83 3.50 -7.93
C GLU A 24 15.26 2.99 -6.61
N ARG A 25 15.37 1.69 -6.30
CA ARG A 25 14.75 1.07 -5.11
C ARG A 25 15.19 1.73 -3.80
N ASN A 26 16.48 2.06 -3.73
CA ASN A 26 17.11 2.63 -2.53
C ASN A 26 16.97 4.15 -2.43
N LEU A 27 16.40 4.82 -3.44
CA LEU A 27 16.17 6.25 -3.37
C LEU A 27 15.14 6.58 -2.29
N PRO A 28 15.29 7.74 -1.62
CA PRO A 28 14.31 8.19 -0.65
C PRO A 28 12.94 8.40 -1.33
N VAL A 29 11.88 8.11 -0.57
CA VAL A 29 10.50 8.43 -0.99
C VAL A 29 10.29 9.93 -0.94
N ASP A 30 10.01 10.51 -2.11
CA ASP A 30 9.49 11.86 -2.22
C ASP A 30 7.96 11.84 -2.41
N VAL A 31 7.29 12.86 -1.89
CA VAL A 31 5.82 12.96 -1.91
C VAL A 31 5.25 12.99 -3.33
N HIS A 32 5.96 13.61 -4.28
CA HIS A 32 5.48 13.70 -5.65
C HIS A 32 5.55 12.35 -6.36
N TRP A 33 6.65 11.62 -6.18
CA TRP A 33 6.82 10.26 -6.65
C TRP A 33 5.78 9.34 -6.01
N LEU A 34 5.59 9.38 -4.69
CA LEU A 34 4.62 8.52 -4.01
C LEU A 34 3.19 8.75 -4.52
N ARG A 35 2.80 10.00 -4.76
CA ARG A 35 1.50 10.34 -5.36
C ARG A 35 1.36 9.81 -6.78
N ARG A 36 2.39 9.92 -7.62
CA ARG A 36 2.38 9.34 -8.97
C ARG A 36 2.28 7.83 -8.90
N ARG A 37 3.04 7.20 -8.00
CA ARG A 37 3.06 5.76 -7.80
C ARG A 37 1.72 5.23 -7.32
N ALA A 38 1.08 5.89 -6.35
CA ALA A 38 -0.26 5.55 -5.89
C ALA A 38 -1.31 5.59 -7.03
N LYS A 39 -1.21 6.54 -7.97
CA LYS A 39 -2.09 6.58 -9.15
C LYS A 39 -1.89 5.38 -10.08
N GLN A 40 -0.65 4.91 -10.26
CA GLN A 40 -0.38 3.69 -11.02
C GLN A 40 -1.03 2.47 -10.36
N PHE A 41 -0.94 2.36 -9.03
CA PHE A 41 -1.62 1.31 -8.28
C PHE A 41 -3.15 1.38 -8.42
N ALA A 42 -3.75 2.57 -8.26
CA ALA A 42 -5.19 2.76 -8.44
C ALA A 42 -5.65 2.33 -9.85
N SER A 43 -4.83 2.64 -10.87
CA SER A 43 -5.08 2.26 -12.26
C SER A 43 -5.05 0.75 -12.46
N VAL A 44 -4.00 0.05 -12.02
CA VAL A 44 -3.90 -1.41 -12.22
C VAL A 44 -4.90 -2.18 -11.37
N SER A 45 -5.25 -1.68 -10.19
CA SER A 45 -6.28 -2.30 -9.35
C SER A 45 -7.70 -1.99 -9.81
N GLN A 46 -7.87 -1.02 -10.71
CA GLN A 46 -9.17 -0.47 -11.12
C GLN A 46 -10.02 -0.05 -9.90
N ARG A 47 -9.34 0.54 -8.90
CA ARG A 47 -9.95 0.98 -7.65
C ARG A 47 -9.33 2.29 -7.25
N ASP A 48 -10.14 3.35 -7.27
CA ASP A 48 -9.72 4.65 -6.77
C ASP A 48 -9.53 4.60 -5.25
N PHE A 49 -8.56 5.38 -4.76
CA PHE A 49 -8.37 5.67 -3.36
C PHE A 49 -7.67 7.03 -3.20
N HIS A 50 -7.86 7.65 -2.03
CA HIS A 50 -7.16 8.87 -1.68
C HIS A 50 -5.94 8.54 -0.80
N LEU A 51 -4.75 8.85 -1.31
CA LEU A 51 -3.51 8.78 -0.54
C LEU A 51 -3.48 9.91 0.51
N VAL A 52 -3.30 9.55 1.77
CA VAL A 52 -3.20 10.46 2.92
C VAL A 52 -1.83 10.31 3.56
N LEU A 53 -1.10 11.41 3.72
CA LEU A 53 0.23 11.41 4.36
C LEU A 53 0.21 12.08 5.74
N ASP A 54 -0.86 12.83 6.03
CA ASP A 54 -1.16 13.36 7.35
C ASP A 54 -1.93 12.31 8.15
N LEU A 55 -1.22 11.61 9.04
CA LEU A 55 -1.78 10.53 9.86
C LEU A 55 -2.82 11.04 10.86
N ALA A 56 -2.71 12.30 11.30
CA ALA A 56 -3.70 12.92 12.18
C ALA A 56 -5.00 13.21 11.43
N ALA A 57 -4.90 13.73 10.20
CA ALA A 57 -6.07 13.91 9.33
C ALA A 57 -6.73 12.57 8.99
N TYR A 58 -5.95 11.53 8.69
CA TYR A 58 -6.48 10.17 8.48
C TYR A 58 -7.27 9.68 9.70
N ALA A 59 -6.71 9.82 10.90
CA ALA A 59 -7.37 9.39 12.13
C ALA A 59 -8.67 10.18 12.40
N SER A 60 -8.65 11.50 12.15
CA SER A 60 -9.82 12.35 12.29
C SER A 60 -10.95 11.96 11.32
N ILE A 61 -10.63 11.60 10.07
CA ILE A 61 -11.65 11.26 9.06
C ILE A 61 -12.17 9.83 9.26
N SER A 62 -11.28 8.89 9.55
CA SER A 62 -11.65 7.47 9.70
C SER A 62 -12.27 7.14 11.05
N GLY A 63 -12.05 7.98 12.08
CA GLY A 63 -12.38 7.69 13.47
C GLY A 63 -11.52 6.57 14.07
N MET A 64 -10.46 6.15 13.38
CA MET A 64 -9.56 5.07 13.81
C MET A 64 -8.16 5.63 14.06
N PRO A 65 -7.51 5.31 15.20
CA PRO A 65 -6.14 5.71 15.42
C PRO A 65 -5.22 5.01 14.42
N PHE A 66 -4.33 5.78 13.78
CA PHE A 66 -3.22 5.21 13.03
C PHE A 66 -2.09 4.85 14.01
N LEU A 67 -1.79 3.57 14.16
CA LEU A 67 -0.77 3.11 15.09
C LEU A 67 0.63 3.39 14.52
N SER A 68 1.55 3.86 15.34
CA SER A 68 2.89 4.32 14.92
C SER A 68 3.73 3.24 14.23
N HIS A 69 3.48 1.96 14.50
CA HIS A 69 4.18 0.84 13.89
C HIS A 69 3.57 0.38 12.56
N TYR A 70 2.48 0.98 12.09
CA TYR A 70 1.92 0.69 10.78
C TYR A 70 2.67 1.48 9.70
N ALA A 71 3.20 0.76 8.71
CA ALA A 71 3.81 1.36 7.52
C ALA A 71 2.75 2.02 6.63
N ALA A 72 1.57 1.40 6.53
CA ALA A 72 0.42 1.93 5.81
C ALA A 72 -0.88 1.31 6.35
N GLN A 73 -2.02 1.90 6.00
CA GLN A 73 -3.33 1.37 6.33
C GLN A 73 -4.40 1.89 5.37
N VAL A 74 -5.28 1.00 4.92
CA VAL A 74 -6.50 1.37 4.19
C VAL A 74 -7.73 1.43 5.08
N TYR A 75 -8.53 2.48 4.87
CA TYR A 75 -9.88 2.62 5.40
C TYR A 75 -10.91 2.61 4.28
N LEU A 76 -11.73 1.54 4.26
CA LEU A 76 -12.81 1.36 3.30
C LEU A 76 -14.10 2.08 3.69
N GLY A 77 -14.16 2.74 4.85
CA GLY A 77 -15.41 3.17 5.49
C GLY A 77 -15.99 2.10 6.43
N PRO A 78 -17.01 2.46 7.23
CA PRO A 78 -17.72 1.51 8.07
C PRO A 78 -18.35 0.40 7.21
N LYS A 79 -18.49 -0.81 7.77
CA LYS A 79 -19.02 -1.98 7.04
C LYS A 79 -20.39 -1.72 6.38
N SER A 80 -21.25 -0.94 7.03
CA SER A 80 -22.58 -0.58 6.56
C SER A 80 -22.59 0.57 5.53
N ALA A 81 -21.53 1.35 5.44
CA ALA A 81 -21.43 2.51 4.54
C ALA A 81 -20.00 2.68 4.04
N ARG A 82 -19.53 1.71 3.25
CA ARG A 82 -18.22 1.81 2.61
C ARG A 82 -18.11 3.10 1.80
N LEU A 83 -16.96 3.76 1.87
CA LEU A 83 -16.67 4.98 1.12
C LEU A 83 -16.72 4.68 -0.38
N LYS A 84 -17.22 5.65 -1.15
CA LYS A 84 -17.13 5.61 -2.62
C LYS A 84 -15.67 5.59 -3.08
N VAL A 85 -14.80 6.32 -2.38
CA VAL A 85 -13.35 6.34 -2.57
C VAL A 85 -12.68 6.11 -1.21
N PRO A 86 -12.06 4.93 -0.98
CA PRO A 86 -11.31 4.63 0.24
C PRO A 86 -10.16 5.59 0.53
N LEU A 87 -9.72 5.61 1.79
CA LEU A 87 -8.51 6.32 2.21
C LEU A 87 -7.36 5.33 2.37
N MET A 88 -6.16 5.72 1.96
CA MET A 88 -4.93 4.95 2.17
C MET A 88 -3.90 5.86 2.83
N ALA A 89 -3.58 5.58 4.09
CA ALA A 89 -2.54 6.28 4.81
C ALA A 89 -1.19 5.58 4.66
N VAL A 90 -0.11 6.36 4.52
CA VAL A 90 1.27 5.85 4.50
C VAL A 90 2.10 6.64 5.52
N ASN A 91 2.83 5.92 6.36
CA ASN A 91 3.71 6.49 7.37
C ASN A 91 5.13 6.68 6.82
N LEU A 92 5.47 7.91 6.46
CA LEU A 92 6.79 8.26 5.90
C LEU A 92 7.95 8.16 6.91
N GLN A 93 7.67 7.95 8.20
CA GLN A 93 8.71 7.65 9.18
C GLN A 93 9.19 6.19 9.10
N LEU A 94 8.37 5.29 8.55
CA LEU A 94 8.69 3.87 8.37
C LEU A 94 8.93 3.51 6.90
N VAL A 95 8.24 4.19 5.99
CA VAL A 95 8.36 3.99 4.55
C VAL A 95 9.30 5.05 4.00
N THR A 96 10.59 4.74 4.01
CA THR A 96 11.67 5.69 3.73
C THR A 96 12.23 5.53 2.32
N THR A 97 12.19 4.31 1.77
CA THR A 97 12.68 3.99 0.42
C THR A 97 11.56 3.72 -0.57
N ARG A 98 11.84 3.89 -1.87
CA ARG A 98 10.86 3.63 -2.92
C ARG A 98 10.43 2.16 -2.96
N GLU A 99 11.32 1.23 -2.63
CA GLU A 99 10.96 -0.18 -2.50
C GLU A 99 9.97 -0.43 -1.35
N GLU A 100 10.19 0.16 -0.17
CA GLU A 100 9.26 0.07 0.95
C GLU A 100 7.89 0.63 0.60
N ALA A 101 7.85 1.75 -0.15
CA ALA A 101 6.60 2.33 -0.62
C ALA A 101 5.87 1.43 -1.60
N ASP A 102 6.59 0.80 -2.53
CA ASP A 102 6.00 -0.18 -3.45
C ASP A 102 5.38 -1.36 -2.70
N ARG A 103 6.11 -1.93 -1.73
CA ARG A 103 5.59 -3.02 -0.90
C ARG A 103 4.36 -2.61 -0.11
N ALA A 104 4.38 -1.42 0.50
CA ALA A 104 3.26 -0.89 1.27
C ALA A 104 2.03 -0.62 0.38
N LEU A 105 2.20 0.07 -0.74
CA LEU A 105 1.13 0.35 -1.69
C LEU A 105 0.53 -0.94 -2.25
N ALA A 106 1.36 -1.90 -2.66
CA ALA A 106 0.88 -3.18 -3.19
C ALA A 106 0.04 -3.97 -2.18
N HIS A 107 0.50 -4.02 -0.93
CA HIS A 107 -0.23 -4.70 0.14
C HIS A 107 -1.57 -4.02 0.44
N GLU A 108 -1.56 -2.70 0.59
CA GLU A 108 -2.78 -1.96 0.93
C GLU A 108 -3.77 -1.91 -0.24
N THR A 109 -3.29 -1.73 -1.48
CA THR A 109 -4.13 -1.80 -2.68
C THR A 109 -4.77 -3.18 -2.83
N MET A 110 -4.08 -4.26 -2.45
CA MET A 110 -4.67 -5.60 -2.45
C MET A 110 -5.89 -5.70 -1.53
N HIS A 111 -5.87 -5.06 -0.36
CA HIS A 111 -7.03 -5.02 0.56
C HIS A 111 -8.26 -4.31 -0.01
N LEU A 112 -8.09 -3.45 -1.03
CA LEU A 112 -9.20 -2.83 -1.75
C LEU A 112 -10.01 -3.84 -2.59
N VAL A 113 -9.36 -4.92 -3.01
CA VAL A 113 -9.93 -5.93 -3.91
C VAL A 113 -10.31 -7.19 -3.16
N VAL A 114 -9.49 -7.60 -2.18
CA VAL A 114 -9.66 -8.84 -1.44
C VAL A 114 -9.75 -8.52 0.06
N PRO A 115 -10.89 -8.81 0.73
CA PRO A 115 -10.96 -8.71 2.18
C PRO A 115 -10.10 -9.83 2.80
N SER A 116 -8.87 -9.51 3.15
CA SER A 116 -7.92 -10.48 3.71
C SER A 116 -8.16 -10.65 5.20
N TYR A 117 -8.87 -11.71 5.59
CA TYR A 117 -8.79 -12.23 6.96
C TYR A 117 -7.71 -13.32 6.99
N GLY A 118 -6.61 -13.04 7.68
CA GLY A 118 -5.50 -13.96 7.92
C GLY A 118 -4.52 -14.00 6.76
N HIS A 119 -3.24 -14.02 7.13
CA HIS A 119 -2.02 -14.09 6.32
C HIS A 119 -2.07 -15.15 5.20
N LYS A 120 -2.86 -14.93 4.16
CA LYS A 120 -3.09 -15.91 3.10
C LYS A 120 -2.08 -15.67 1.98
N ALA A 121 -1.41 -16.73 1.52
CA ALA A 121 -0.47 -16.66 0.40
C ALA A 121 -1.10 -16.03 -0.84
N ALA A 122 -2.40 -16.24 -1.08
CA ALA A 122 -3.16 -15.62 -2.16
C ALA A 122 -3.20 -14.08 -2.10
N ALA A 123 -3.26 -13.49 -0.90
CA ALA A 123 -3.22 -12.04 -0.72
C ALA A 123 -1.85 -11.48 -1.15
N PHE A 124 -0.75 -12.14 -0.74
CA PHE A 124 0.59 -11.73 -1.15
C PHE A 124 0.87 -11.97 -2.63
N ALA A 125 0.38 -13.07 -3.20
CA ALA A 125 0.44 -13.30 -4.64
C ALA A 125 -0.30 -12.20 -5.42
N ARG A 126 -1.43 -11.71 -4.90
CA ARG A 126 -2.15 -10.59 -5.50
C ARG A 126 -1.39 -9.27 -5.36
N ALA A 127 -0.76 -9.02 -4.21
CA ALA A 127 0.12 -7.86 -4.03
C ALA A 127 1.29 -7.89 -5.02
N GLN A 128 1.94 -9.04 -5.22
CA GLN A 128 2.99 -9.19 -6.24
C GLN A 128 2.45 -8.96 -7.66
N LEU A 129 1.27 -9.49 -7.99
CA LEU A 129 0.66 -9.24 -9.30
C LEU A 129 0.41 -7.74 -9.55
N LEU A 130 0.00 -6.97 -8.53
CA LEU A 130 -0.15 -5.52 -8.65
C LEU A 130 1.20 -4.83 -8.92
N LEU A 131 2.27 -5.27 -8.24
CA LEU A 131 3.63 -4.79 -8.49
C LEU A 131 4.06 -5.06 -9.93
N ASP A 132 3.85 -6.27 -10.41
CA ASP A 132 4.22 -6.68 -11.78
C ASP A 132 3.47 -5.84 -12.83
N GLN A 133 2.17 -5.61 -12.62
CA GLN A 133 1.34 -4.77 -13.50
C GLN A 133 1.78 -3.30 -13.50
N VAL A 134 2.12 -2.75 -12.32
CA VAL A 134 2.69 -1.40 -12.24
C VAL A 134 4.03 -1.32 -12.98
N GLY A 135 4.86 -2.36 -12.87
CA GLY A 135 6.12 -2.47 -13.61
C GLY A 135 5.93 -2.41 -15.13
N GLN A 136 4.87 -3.07 -15.64
CA GLN A 136 4.51 -3.03 -17.06
C GLN A 136 4.12 -1.62 -17.52
N LEU A 137 3.42 -0.83 -16.70
CA LEU A 137 3.07 0.56 -17.04
C LEU A 137 4.30 1.47 -17.16
N THR A 138 5.34 1.21 -16.37
CA THR A 138 6.58 2.00 -16.40
C THR A 138 7.56 1.55 -17.47
N ALA A 139 7.43 0.33 -17.98
CA ALA A 139 8.28 -0.22 -19.02
C ALA A 139 7.81 0.14 -20.45
N SER A 140 6.56 0.56 -20.62
CA SER A 140 6.07 1.05 -21.91
C SER A 140 6.70 2.40 -22.26
N PRO A 141 7.47 2.50 -23.36
CA PRO A 141 7.92 3.80 -23.85
C PRO A 141 6.69 4.62 -24.28
N ALA A 142 6.71 5.91 -23.94
CA ALA A 142 5.75 6.89 -24.46
C ALA A 142 5.88 7.05 -25.98
#